data_AF-A0A813TD99-F1
#
_entry.id   AF-A0A813TD99-F1
#
_cell.length_a   1.000
_cell.length_b   1.000
_cell.length_c   1.000
_cell.angle_alpha   90.00
_cell.angle_beta   90.00
_cell.angle_gamma   90.00
#
_symmetry.space_group_name_H-M   'P 1'
#
loop_
_entity.id
_entity.type
_entity.pdbx_description
1 polymer ?
#
loop_
_entity_poly.entity_id
_entity_poly.type
_entity_poly.pdbx_seq_one_letter_code
_entity_poly.pdbx_strand_id
1 'polypeptide(L)'
;MDQVIDVFKQLPDKLILVLRNLNQIRSTIRDHGNLIDRHTIMARSAILGARKHEGPRRLLKDRIYARLELLLFDLILFKDRMERWCKFKFLKLLIFFGYMNKETGDMIEQFQ
;
A
#
# COMPACT_ATOMS: atom_id res chain seq x y z
N MET A 1 7.14 5.59 -26.64
CA MET A 1 6.96 4.29 -25.97
C MET A 1 8.26 3.50 -25.88
N ASP A 2 9.28 3.84 -26.68
CA ASP A 2 10.52 3.06 -26.81
C ASP A 2 11.38 3.05 -25.54
N GLN A 3 11.42 4.15 -24.78
CA GLN A 3 12.20 4.23 -23.53
C GLN A 3 11.76 3.22 -22.46
N VAL A 4 10.46 2.91 -22.39
CA VAL A 4 9.95 1.94 -21.41
C VAL A 4 10.37 0.52 -21.83
N ILE A 5 10.36 0.24 -23.13
CA ILE A 5 10.76 -1.06 -23.69
C ILE A 5 12.27 -1.28 -23.51
N ASP A 6 13.08 -0.23 -23.69
CA ASP A 6 14.53 -0.30 -23.49
C ASP A 6 14.90 -0.54 -22.03
N VAL A 7 14.19 0.07 -21.08
CA VAL A 7 14.38 -0.20 -19.64
C VAL A 7 13.94 -1.63 -19.30
N PHE A 8 12.83 -2.10 -19.87
CA PHE A 8 12.37 -3.48 -19.64
C PHE A 8 13.32 -4.54 -20.22
N LYS A 9 14.00 -4.25 -21.34
CA LYS A 9 15.04 -5.12 -21.91
C LYS A 9 16.30 -5.21 -21.05
N GLN A 10 16.57 -4.18 -20.23
CA GLN A 10 17.70 -4.15 -19.30
C GLN A 10 17.41 -4.89 -17.99
N LEU A 11 16.17 -5.28 -17.73
CA LEU A 11 15.80 -6.01 -16.52
C LEU A 11 16.13 -7.50 -16.65
N PRO A 12 16.67 -8.15 -15.59
CA PRO A 12 16.88 -9.58 -15.59
C PRO A 12 15.54 -10.33 -15.67
N ASP A 13 15.49 -11.43 -16.43
CA ASP A 13 14.26 -12.18 -16.75
C ASP A 13 13.38 -12.53 -15.54
N LYS A 14 14.03 -12.84 -14.41
CA LYS A 14 13.35 -13.16 -13.15
C LYS A 14 12.53 -11.99 -12.61
N LEU A 15 12.99 -10.76 -12.81
CA LEU A 15 12.32 -9.56 -12.32
C LEU A 15 11.09 -9.21 -13.17
N ILE A 16 11.15 -9.45 -14.48
CA ILE A 16 9.98 -9.33 -15.38
C ILE A 16 8.86 -10.28 -14.95
N LEU A 17 9.22 -11.49 -14.50
CA LEU A 17 8.27 -12.49 -14.02
C LEU A 17 7.60 -12.06 -12.70
N VAL A 18 8.34 -11.41 -11.80
CA VAL A 18 7.80 -10.81 -10.56
C VAL A 18 6.84 -9.66 -10.89
N LEU A 19 7.22 -8.74 -11.78
CA LEU A 19 6.37 -7.63 -12.21
C LEU A 19 5.05 -8.11 -12.83
N ARG A 20 5.10 -9.17 -13.62
CA ARG A 20 3.92 -9.79 -14.23
C ARG A 20 2.98 -10.37 -13.17
N ASN A 21 3.51 -11.13 -12.21
CA ASN A 21 2.71 -11.66 -11.09
C ASN A 21 2.04 -10.54 -10.28
N LEU A 22 2.76 -9.45 -10.04
CA LEU A 22 2.27 -8.30 -9.29
C LEU A 22 1.11 -7.59 -10.01
N ASN A 23 1.20 -7.47 -11.34
CA ASN A 23 0.12 -6.95 -12.17
C ASN A 23 -1.09 -7.89 -12.23
N GLN A 24 -0.86 -9.21 -12.23
CA GLN A 24 -1.95 -10.19 -12.23
C GLN A 24 -2.72 -10.17 -10.91
N ILE A 25 -2.03 -10.11 -9.78
CA ILE A 25 -2.64 -9.93 -8.45
C ILE A 25 -3.48 -8.64 -8.40
N ARG A 26 -2.97 -7.54 -8.98
CA ARG A 26 -3.72 -6.28 -9.09
C ARG A 26 -5.01 -6.44 -9.90
N SER A 27 -4.97 -7.17 -11.01
CA SER A 27 -6.16 -7.43 -11.84
C SER A 27 -7.18 -8.28 -11.10
N THR A 28 -6.77 -9.41 -10.53
CA THR A 28 -7.67 -10.32 -9.81
C THR A 28 -8.40 -9.61 -8.67
N ILE A 29 -7.71 -8.76 -7.90
CA ILE A 29 -8.33 -8.04 -6.78
C ILE A 29 -9.28 -6.94 -7.27
N ARG A 30 -9.00 -6.30 -8.42
CA ARG A 30 -9.93 -5.34 -9.02
C ARG A 30 -11.24 -6.02 -9.42
N ASP A 31 -11.16 -7.25 -9.91
CA ASP A 31 -12.31 -8.02 -10.35
C ASP A 31 -13.17 -8.53 -9.15
N HIS A 32 -12.58 -8.63 -7.95
CA HIS A 32 -13.27 -9.10 -6.73
C HIS A 32 -13.81 -7.97 -5.83
N GLY A 33 -13.70 -6.70 -6.23
CA GLY A 33 -13.95 -5.56 -5.35
C GLY A 33 -12.80 -5.39 -4.37
N ASN A 34 -12.27 -4.16 -4.26
CA ASN A 34 -10.98 -3.84 -3.64
C ASN A 34 -10.97 -4.02 -2.11
N LEU A 35 -11.16 -5.26 -1.61
CA LEU A 35 -11.29 -5.59 -0.18
C LEU A 35 -9.95 -5.54 0.57
N ILE A 36 -8.81 -5.53 -0.13
CA ILE A 36 -7.50 -5.76 0.48
C ILE A 36 -6.51 -4.65 0.09
N ASP A 37 -5.92 -4.02 1.12
CA ASP A 37 -4.84 -3.06 0.97
C ASP A 37 -3.51 -3.77 0.58
N ARG A 38 -3.42 -4.08 -0.71
CA ARG A 38 -2.27 -4.76 -1.34
C ARG A 38 -0.95 -4.04 -1.13
N HIS A 39 -0.96 -2.71 -1.06
CA HIS A 39 0.26 -1.90 -0.91
C HIS A 39 0.86 -2.13 0.47
N THR A 40 0.01 -2.19 1.49
CA THR A 40 0.42 -2.52 2.86
C THR A 40 0.93 -3.96 2.99
N ILE A 41 0.28 -4.93 2.35
CA ILE A 41 0.74 -6.34 2.39
C ILE A 41 2.08 -6.48 1.67
N MET A 42 2.24 -5.89 0.48
CA MET A 42 3.50 -5.94 -0.26
C MET A 42 4.64 -5.28 0.51
N ALA A 43 4.40 -4.12 1.14
CA ALA A 43 5.39 -3.45 1.97
C ALA A 43 5.80 -4.32 3.17
N ARG A 44 4.84 -4.93 3.88
CA ARG A 44 5.14 -5.87 4.97
C ARG A 44 5.96 -7.07 4.49
N SER A 45 5.59 -7.67 3.35
CA SER A 45 6.34 -8.80 2.78
C SER A 45 7.76 -8.41 2.36
N ALA A 46 7.96 -7.20 1.83
CA ALA A 46 9.29 -6.68 1.47
C ALA A 46 10.18 -6.46 2.72
N ILE A 47 9.65 -5.85 3.77
CA ILE A 47 10.36 -5.63 5.05
C ILE A 47 10.77 -6.98 5.66
N LEU A 48 9.87 -7.97 5.65
CA LEU A 48 10.15 -9.31 6.16
C LEU A 48 11.14 -10.08 5.27
N GLY A 49 11.07 -9.92 3.94
CA GLY A 49 11.93 -10.57 2.97
C GLY A 49 13.36 -10.02 2.97
N ALA A 50 13.53 -8.72 3.18
CA ALA A 50 14.82 -8.04 3.15
C ALA A 50 15.83 -8.59 4.19
N ARG A 51 15.35 -9.19 5.29
CA ARG A 51 16.19 -9.67 6.40
C ARG A 51 16.36 -11.20 6.46
N LYS A 52 15.90 -11.93 5.42
CA LYS A 52 15.92 -13.41 5.42
C LYS A 52 17.30 -14.03 5.11
N HIS A 53 18.31 -13.23 4.79
CA HIS A 53 19.54 -13.70 4.14
C HIS A 53 20.79 -13.91 5.02
N GLU A 54 20.71 -13.85 6.37
CA GLU A 54 21.91 -13.94 7.21
C GLU A 54 21.87 -15.06 8.27
N GLY A 55 23.05 -15.67 8.52
CA GLY A 55 23.24 -16.92 9.26
C GLY A 55 22.84 -16.92 10.76
N PRO A 56 22.94 -18.09 11.43
CA PRO A 56 22.26 -18.44 12.68
C PRO A 56 22.43 -17.48 13.86
N ARG A 57 23.56 -16.75 13.96
CA ARG A 57 23.87 -15.84 15.08
C ARG A 57 23.27 -14.43 14.95
N ARG A 58 22.87 -13.98 13.76
CA ARG A 58 22.28 -12.64 13.55
C ARG A 58 20.74 -12.64 13.59
N LEU A 59 20.11 -13.81 13.44
CA LEU A 59 18.65 -13.98 13.40
C LEU A 59 17.86 -13.31 14.54
N LEU A 60 18.36 -13.30 15.78
CA LEU A 60 17.62 -12.70 16.90
C LEU A 60 17.60 -11.17 16.83
N LYS A 61 18.75 -10.55 16.57
CA LYS A 61 18.83 -9.10 16.40
C LYS A 61 18.03 -8.68 15.16
N ASP A 62 18.17 -9.41 14.06
CA ASP A 62 17.45 -9.11 12.82
C ASP A 62 15.94 -9.26 12.97
N ARG A 63 15.46 -10.23 13.77
CA ARG A 63 14.03 -10.35 14.10
C ARG A 63 13.50 -9.16 14.89
N ILE A 64 14.27 -8.66 15.86
CA ILE A 64 13.88 -7.49 16.67
C ILE A 64 13.83 -6.24 15.79
N TYR A 65 14.87 -6.01 14.98
CA TYR A 65 14.91 -4.88 14.06
C TYR A 65 13.79 -4.96 13.01
N ALA A 66 13.57 -6.12 12.41
CA ALA A 66 12.47 -6.33 11.47
C ALA A 66 11.11 -6.05 12.11
N ARG A 67 10.90 -6.44 13.37
CA ARG A 67 9.65 -6.19 14.08
C ARG A 67 9.46 -4.72 14.44
N LEU A 68 10.52 -4.02 14.83
CA LEU A 68 10.49 -2.56 15.05
C LEU A 68 10.19 -1.80 13.75
N GLU A 69 10.83 -2.19 12.65
CA GLU A 69 10.60 -1.61 11.33
C GLU A 69 9.15 -1.80 10.87
N LEU A 70 8.59 -2.98 11.14
CA LEU A 70 7.18 -3.28 10.85
C LEU A 70 6.22 -2.47 11.73
N LEU A 71 6.55 -2.26 13.01
CA LEU A 71 5.77 -1.40 13.90
C LEU A 71 5.81 0.06 13.49
N LEU A 72 6.98 0.59 13.12
CA LEU A 72 7.14 1.95 12.63
C LEU A 72 6.32 2.14 11.35
N PHE A 73 6.41 1.20 10.41
CA PHE A 73 5.60 1.19 9.21
C PHE A 73 4.11 1.22 9.52
N ASP A 74 3.65 0.36 10.45
CA ASP A 74 2.25 0.32 10.87
C ASP A 74 1.78 1.61 11.56
N LEU A 75 2.64 2.27 12.32
CA LEU A 75 2.34 3.56 12.96
C LEU A 75 2.19 4.68 11.93
N ILE A 76 3.05 4.75 10.92
CA ILE A 76 2.91 5.70 9.81
C ILE A 76 1.58 5.44 9.10
N LEU A 77 1.28 4.18 8.80
CA LEU A 77 0.05 3.79 8.13
C LEU A 77 -1.19 4.13 8.96
N PHE A 78 -1.10 4.00 10.29
CA PHE A 78 -2.13 4.37 11.23
C PHE A 78 -2.37 5.89 11.23
N LYS A 79 -1.31 6.70 11.25
CA LYS A 79 -1.41 8.16 11.13
C LYS A 79 -2.12 8.56 9.83
N ASP A 80 -1.73 7.98 8.70
CA ASP A 80 -2.36 8.28 7.41
C ASP A 80 -3.85 7.90 7.39
N ARG A 81 -4.19 6.77 8.02
CA ARG A 81 -5.58 6.32 8.16
C ARG A 81 -6.38 7.25 9.07
N MET A 82 -5.77 7.72 10.15
CA MET A 82 -6.35 8.73 11.04
C MET A 82 -6.56 10.06 10.35
N GLU A 83 -5.61 10.54 9.56
CA GLU A 83 -5.76 11.77 8.79
C GLU A 83 -6.92 11.69 7.80
N ARG A 84 -7.02 10.59 7.04
CA ARG A 84 -8.15 10.35 6.13
C ARG A 84 -9.47 10.27 6.88
N TRP A 85 -9.51 9.57 8.01
CA TRP A 85 -10.70 9.46 8.85
C TRP A 85 -11.13 10.83 9.41
N CYS A 86 -10.19 11.62 9.92
CA CYS A 86 -10.43 12.97 10.41
C CYS A 86 -10.96 13.88 9.30
N LYS A 87 -10.33 13.89 8.11
CA LYS A 87 -10.79 14.66 6.94
C LYS A 87 -12.21 14.25 6.54
N PHE A 88 -12.50 12.96 6.52
CA PHE A 88 -13.82 12.45 6.17
C PHE A 88 -14.88 12.83 7.21
N LYS A 89 -14.56 12.69 8.50
CA LYS A 89 -15.46 13.12 9.59
C LYS A 89 -15.68 14.62 9.58
N PHE A 90 -14.64 15.41 9.37
CA PHE A 90 -14.71 16.85 9.25
C PHE A 90 -15.58 17.29 8.08
N LEU A 91 -15.41 16.69 6.89
CA LEU A 91 -16.27 16.96 5.74
C LEU A 91 -17.74 16.57 5.99
N LYS A 92 -17.98 15.40 6.60
CA LYS A 92 -19.34 14.98 6.97
C LYS A 92 -19.99 15.95 7.97
N LEU A 93 -19.22 16.47 8.92
CA LEU A 93 -19.70 17.52 9.83
C LEU A 93 -20.02 18.80 9.07
N LEU A 94 -19.19 19.21 8.11
CA LEU A 94 -19.40 20.41 7.29
C LEU A 94 -20.66 20.33 6.42
N ILE A 95 -20.92 19.14 5.85
CA ILE A 95 -22.17 18.85 5.12
C ILE A 95 -23.37 18.85 6.09
N PHE A 96 -23.21 18.25 7.28
CA PHE A 96 -24.27 18.23 8.30
C PHE A 96 -24.67 19.63 8.76
N PHE A 97 -23.71 20.54 8.92
CA PHE A 97 -23.98 21.94 9.24
C PHE A 97 -24.53 22.77 8.07
N GLY A 98 -24.67 22.17 6.86
CA GLY A 98 -25.27 22.83 5.71
C GLY A 98 -24.37 23.87 5.01
N TYR A 99 -23.08 23.90 5.33
CA TYR A 99 -22.11 24.81 4.72
C TYR A 99 -21.66 24.36 3.31
N MET A 100 -21.98 23.14 2.89
CA MET A 100 -21.71 22.62 1.54
C MET A 100 -22.95 21.94 0.92
N ASN A 101 -23.14 22.11 -0.39
CA ASN A 101 -24.24 21.51 -1.18
C ASN A 101 -24.08 19.99 -1.29
N LYS A 102 -25.19 19.23 -1.32
CA LYS A 102 -25.22 17.75 -1.37
C LYS A 102 -24.46 17.16 -2.55
N GLU A 103 -24.37 17.88 -3.67
CA GLU A 103 -23.65 17.47 -4.88
C GLU A 103 -22.15 17.23 -4.64
N THR A 104 -21.53 17.93 -3.70
CA THR A 104 -20.12 17.71 -3.32
C THR A 104 -19.94 16.44 -2.47
N GLY A 105 -20.99 15.99 -1.77
CA GLY A 105 -20.99 14.75 -0.98
C GLY A 105 -20.97 13.49 -1.84
N ASP A 106 -21.74 13.50 -2.94
CA ASP A 106 -21.83 12.36 -3.86
C ASP A 106 -20.53 12.15 -4.65
N MET A 107 -19.81 13.23 -4.99
CA MET A 107 -18.48 13.11 -5.59
C MET A 107 -17.47 12.43 -4.65
N ILE A 108 -17.60 12.60 -3.33
CA ILE A 108 -16.69 12.00 -2.35
C ILE A 108 -16.95 10.51 -2.16
N GLU A 109 -18.21 10.06 -2.26
CA GLU A 109 -18.55 8.63 -2.23
C GLU A 109 -18.09 7.89 -3.50
N GLN A 110 -17.93 8.58 -4.64
CA GLN A 110 -17.36 7.99 -5.87
C GLN A 110 -15.84 7.77 -5.83
N PHE A 111 -15.12 8.45 -4.94
CA PHE A 111 -13.67 8.24 -4.73
C PHE A 111 -13.37 7.17 -3.65
N GLN A 112 -14.40 6.50 -3.14
CA GLN A 112 -14.31 5.40 -2.17
C GLN A 112 -14.18 4.04 -2.88
#